data_AF-A0A3G8JHJ7-F1
#
_entry.id   AF-A0A3G8JHJ7-F1
#
_cell.length_a   1.000
_cell.length_b   1.000
_cell.length_c   1.000
_cell.angle_alpha   90.00
_cell.angle_beta   90.00
_cell.angle_gamma   90.00
#
_symmetry.space_group_name_H-M   'P 1'
#
loop_
_entity.id
_entity.type
_entity.pdbx_description
1 polymer ?
#
loop_
_entity_poly.entity_id
_entity_poly.type
_entity_poly.pdbx_seq_one_letter_code
_entity_poly.pdbx_strand_id
1 'polypeptide(L)'
;MRDRIPHEFVASFLAGLTAFIGGTALHLPPWAIFIGWAGTFLLGGPSLTNARRLWMTMPLGSTFALVIVLIDQQIGTIAGTGQFAQNLVLAAIIFVVNSALMFTGRLKAFALIPGMFLGFASYFATFFGGFGFDPQNPWAAWVSVVAMNFLGPVFAYLSMRLAFPRPTQGVEASRTTDIAVAEDSAAGERDSGPRAEDRVLAEPTSTRGHDR
;
A
#
# COMPACT_ATOMS: atom_id res chain seq x y z
N MET A 1 -18.97 -2.23 5.47
CA MET A 1 -19.05 -1.71 4.08
C MET A 1 -19.51 -2.87 3.21
N ARG A 2 -20.59 -2.75 2.43
CA ARG A 2 -21.04 -3.83 1.53
C ARG A 2 -21.23 -3.24 0.13
N ASP A 3 -20.37 -3.66 -0.79
CA ASP A 3 -20.30 -3.21 -2.19
C ASP A 3 -21.46 -3.77 -3.02
N ARG A 4 -21.99 -3.03 -4.02
CA ARG A 4 -23.07 -3.55 -4.90
C ARG A 4 -22.56 -4.60 -5.88
N ILE A 5 -21.31 -4.47 -6.30
CA ILE A 5 -20.57 -5.52 -7.00
C ILE A 5 -19.40 -5.86 -6.09
N PRO A 6 -19.23 -7.13 -5.67
CA PRO A 6 -18.14 -7.49 -4.78
C PRO A 6 -16.82 -7.07 -5.41
N HIS A 7 -15.97 -6.42 -4.61
CA HIS A 7 -14.67 -5.92 -5.07
C HIS A 7 -13.84 -7.01 -5.74
N GLU A 8 -13.99 -8.26 -5.31
CA GLU A 8 -13.37 -9.44 -5.87
C GLU A 8 -13.69 -9.61 -7.36
N PHE A 9 -14.95 -9.39 -7.78
CA PHE A 9 -15.34 -9.50 -9.19
C PHE A 9 -14.75 -8.37 -10.02
N VAL A 10 -14.83 -7.13 -9.51
CA VAL A 10 -14.29 -5.96 -10.22
C VAL A 10 -12.78 -6.07 -10.36
N ALA A 11 -12.10 -6.44 -9.28
CA ALA A 11 -10.66 -6.61 -9.27
C ALA A 11 -10.22 -7.75 -10.22
N SER A 12 -10.93 -8.88 -10.20
CA SER A 12 -10.65 -10.00 -11.12
C SER A 12 -10.88 -9.64 -12.57
N PHE A 13 -11.94 -8.89 -12.88
CA PHE A 13 -12.22 -8.41 -14.23
C PHE A 13 -11.12 -7.46 -14.73
N LEU A 14 -10.75 -6.47 -13.92
CA LEU A 14 -9.65 -5.54 -14.24
C LEU A 14 -8.31 -6.28 -14.37
N ALA A 15 -8.05 -7.26 -13.51
CA ALA A 15 -6.87 -8.13 -13.61
C ALA A 15 -6.85 -8.86 -14.96
N GLY A 16 -7.98 -9.43 -15.39
CA GLY A 16 -8.13 -10.05 -16.70
C GLY A 16 -7.86 -9.08 -17.86
N LEU A 17 -8.28 -7.82 -17.76
CA LEU A 17 -7.99 -6.80 -18.79
C LEU A 17 -6.49 -6.54 -18.95
N THR A 18 -5.69 -6.71 -17.90
CA THR A 18 -4.23 -6.53 -18.02
C THR A 18 -3.60 -7.54 -18.99
N ALA A 19 -4.22 -8.70 -19.23
CA ALA A 19 -3.74 -9.69 -20.21
C ALA A 19 -3.94 -9.25 -21.67
N PHE A 20 -4.78 -8.25 -21.93
CA PHE A 20 -4.93 -7.63 -23.25
C PHE A 20 -4.04 -6.39 -23.42
N ILE A 21 -3.55 -5.83 -22.31
CA ILE A 21 -2.64 -4.68 -22.29
C ILE A 21 -1.17 -5.15 -22.27
N GLY A 22 -0.86 -6.17 -21.47
CA GLY A 22 0.45 -6.82 -21.40
C GLY A 22 0.37 -8.30 -21.78
N GLY A 23 1.51 -8.97 -21.86
CA GLY A 23 1.59 -10.39 -22.27
C GLY A 23 1.72 -10.58 -23.78
N THR A 24 1.14 -11.65 -24.34
CA THR A 24 1.38 -12.09 -25.74
C THR A 24 0.93 -11.12 -26.82
N ALA A 25 -0.01 -10.22 -26.52
CA ALA A 25 -0.56 -9.28 -27.50
C ALA A 25 0.37 -8.08 -27.78
N LEU A 26 0.96 -7.48 -26.74
CA LEU A 26 1.79 -6.26 -26.84
C LEU A 26 3.20 -6.42 -26.27
N HIS A 27 3.53 -7.60 -25.72
CA HIS A 27 4.80 -7.90 -25.05
C HIS A 27 5.15 -6.94 -23.89
N LEU A 28 4.17 -6.18 -23.38
CA LEU A 28 4.34 -5.29 -22.23
C LEU A 28 4.25 -6.07 -20.91
N PRO A 29 4.85 -5.58 -19.81
CA PRO A 29 4.86 -6.28 -18.52
C PRO A 29 3.56 -6.06 -17.71
N PRO A 30 2.56 -6.97 -17.72
CA PRO A 30 1.29 -6.73 -17.00
C PRO A 30 1.47 -6.69 -15.48
N TRP A 31 2.46 -7.39 -14.92
CA TRP A 31 2.74 -7.36 -13.48
C TRP A 31 3.14 -5.99 -12.96
N ALA A 32 3.70 -5.11 -13.81
CA ALA A 32 4.02 -3.74 -13.42
C ALA A 32 2.75 -2.94 -13.05
N ILE A 33 1.62 -3.24 -13.72
CA ILE A 33 0.30 -2.71 -13.33
C ILE A 33 -0.08 -3.21 -11.93
N PHE A 34 0.04 -4.52 -11.69
CA PHE A 34 -0.26 -5.11 -10.38
C PHE A 34 0.63 -4.56 -9.25
N ILE A 35 1.91 -4.32 -9.51
CA ILE A 35 2.83 -3.74 -8.54
C ILE A 35 2.43 -2.30 -8.20
N GLY A 36 2.13 -1.46 -9.20
CA GLY A 36 1.64 -0.10 -8.95
C GLY A 36 0.27 -0.06 -8.27
N TRP A 37 -0.61 -1.00 -8.61
CA TRP A 37 -1.93 -1.17 -7.99
C TRP A 37 -1.78 -1.56 -6.52
N ALA A 38 -1.03 -2.61 -6.21
CA ALA A 38 -0.74 -3.04 -4.84
C ALA A 38 -0.06 -1.92 -4.04
N GLY A 39 0.91 -1.22 -4.64
CA GLY A 39 1.56 -0.06 -4.05
C GLY A 39 0.58 1.05 -3.67
N THR A 40 -0.48 1.25 -4.45
CA THR A 40 -1.53 2.24 -4.14
C THR A 40 -2.30 1.86 -2.89
N PHE A 41 -2.65 0.58 -2.72
CA PHE A 41 -3.32 0.11 -1.50
C PHE A 41 -2.40 0.12 -0.27
N LEU A 42 -1.11 -0.17 -0.44
CA LEU A 42 -0.11 -0.03 0.63
C LEU A 42 0.00 1.41 1.16
N LEU A 43 -0.35 2.42 0.36
CA LEU A 43 -0.41 3.82 0.76
C LEU A 43 -1.74 4.25 1.38
N GLY A 44 -2.63 3.29 1.70
CA GLY A 44 -3.95 3.58 2.27
C GLY A 44 -5.06 3.72 1.22
N GLY A 45 -4.81 3.32 -0.02
CA GLY A 45 -5.83 3.22 -1.07
C GLY A 45 -5.78 4.32 -2.14
N PRO A 46 -6.69 4.26 -3.13
CA PRO A 46 -6.65 5.14 -4.30
C PRO A 46 -6.98 6.59 -3.94
N SER A 47 -5.99 7.46 -4.12
CA SER A 47 -6.14 8.91 -4.07
C SER A 47 -5.17 9.55 -5.05
N LEU A 48 -5.48 10.75 -5.55
CA LEU A 48 -4.56 11.46 -6.45
C LEU A 48 -3.22 11.77 -5.78
N THR A 49 -3.23 12.03 -4.48
CA THR A 49 -2.01 12.23 -3.67
C THR A 49 -1.13 10.98 -3.69
N ASN A 50 -1.69 9.80 -3.45
CA ASN A 50 -0.95 8.54 -3.48
C ASN A 50 -0.48 8.18 -4.89
N ALA A 51 -1.33 8.38 -5.89
CA ALA A 51 -0.99 8.15 -7.29
C ALA A 51 0.20 9.03 -7.73
N ARG A 52 0.17 10.34 -7.43
CA ARG A 52 1.29 11.26 -7.75
C ARG A 52 2.59 10.83 -7.10
N ARG A 53 2.56 10.38 -5.84
CA ARG A 53 3.77 9.89 -5.16
C ARG A 53 4.35 8.68 -5.87
N LEU A 54 3.53 7.71 -6.26
CA LEU A 54 3.97 6.54 -7.02
C LEU A 54 4.45 6.89 -8.43
N TRP A 55 3.75 7.77 -9.13
CA TRP A 55 4.15 8.25 -10.46
C TRP A 55 5.47 9.04 -10.44
N MET A 56 5.85 9.63 -9.32
CA MET A 56 7.14 10.28 -9.16
C MET A 56 8.24 9.29 -8.76
N THR A 57 7.97 8.38 -7.81
CA THR A 57 9.03 7.53 -7.26
C THR A 57 9.27 6.25 -8.03
N MET A 58 8.25 5.62 -8.62
CA MET A 58 8.44 4.38 -9.37
C MET A 58 9.33 4.60 -10.62
N PRO A 59 9.11 5.63 -11.47
CA PRO A 59 10.00 5.86 -12.60
C PRO A 59 11.44 6.15 -12.17
N LEU A 60 11.63 6.89 -11.06
CA LEU A 60 12.96 7.14 -10.51
C LEU A 60 13.67 5.84 -10.12
N GLY A 61 12.96 4.95 -9.43
CA GLY A 61 13.47 3.62 -9.10
C GLY A 61 13.82 2.77 -10.33
N SER A 62 12.94 2.77 -11.34
CA SER A 62 13.20 2.10 -12.62
C SER A 62 14.42 2.67 -13.34
N THR A 63 14.65 3.99 -13.26
CA THR A 63 15.85 4.63 -13.82
C THR A 63 17.13 4.18 -13.13
N PHE A 64 17.14 4.06 -11.80
CA PHE A 64 18.31 3.52 -11.10
C PHE A 64 18.60 2.07 -11.48
N ALA A 65 17.57 1.25 -11.67
CA ALA A 65 17.73 -0.13 -12.14
C ALA A 65 18.25 -0.18 -13.60
N LEU A 66 17.77 0.72 -14.48
CA LEU A 66 18.31 0.91 -15.83
C LEU A 66 19.80 1.26 -15.79
N VAL A 67 20.20 2.21 -14.93
CA VAL A 67 21.61 2.59 -14.78
C VAL A 67 22.47 1.39 -14.34
N ILE A 68 21.99 0.55 -13.43
CA ILE A 68 22.69 -0.68 -13.04
C ILE A 68 22.91 -1.59 -14.24
N VAL A 69 21.87 -1.86 -15.03
CA VAL A 69 21.98 -2.70 -16.23
C VAL A 69 22.95 -2.11 -17.25
N LEU A 70 22.89 -0.80 -17.49
CA LEU A 70 23.80 -0.15 -18.44
C LEU A 70 25.26 -0.23 -17.97
N ILE A 71 25.53 -0.07 -16.68
CA ILE A 71 26.89 -0.23 -16.15
C ILE A 71 27.33 -1.70 -16.25
N ASP A 72 26.48 -2.63 -15.83
CA ASP A 72 26.78 -4.07 -15.86
C ASP A 72 27.06 -4.58 -17.28
N GLN A 73 26.34 -4.11 -18.29
CA GLN A 73 26.60 -4.41 -19.70
C GLN A 73 27.98 -3.95 -20.18
N GLN A 74 28.57 -2.93 -19.56
CA GLN A 74 29.88 -2.38 -19.95
C GLN A 74 31.03 -2.99 -19.16
N ILE A 75 30.85 -3.25 -17.87
CA ILE A 75 31.95 -3.64 -16.97
C ILE A 75 31.71 -4.96 -16.21
N GLY A 76 30.60 -5.65 -16.42
CA GLY A 76 30.21 -6.86 -15.68
C GLY A 76 31.27 -7.98 -15.72
N THR A 77 32.07 -8.04 -16.78
CA THR A 77 33.14 -9.04 -16.96
C THR A 77 34.54 -8.53 -16.62
N ILE A 78 34.69 -7.34 -16.00
CA ILE A 78 36.01 -6.75 -15.71
C ILE A 78 36.85 -7.61 -14.75
N ALA A 79 36.19 -8.34 -13.85
CA ALA A 79 36.83 -9.25 -12.91
C ALA A 79 36.94 -10.70 -13.44
N GLY A 80 36.59 -10.93 -14.71
CA GLY A 80 36.55 -12.24 -15.37
C GLY A 80 35.14 -12.68 -15.77
N THR A 81 35.05 -13.78 -16.51
CA THR A 81 33.80 -14.31 -17.08
C THR A 81 33.12 -15.37 -16.20
N GLY A 82 33.72 -15.76 -15.07
CA GLY A 82 33.12 -16.71 -14.14
C GLY A 82 31.90 -16.11 -13.42
N GLN A 83 30.87 -16.93 -13.15
CA GLN A 83 29.63 -16.47 -12.51
C GLN A 83 29.88 -15.75 -11.17
N PHE A 84 30.82 -16.25 -10.37
CA PHE A 84 31.17 -15.61 -9.09
C PHE A 84 31.74 -14.20 -9.28
N ALA A 85 32.64 -14.03 -10.27
CA ALA A 85 33.24 -12.73 -10.57
C ALA A 85 32.19 -11.74 -11.09
N GLN A 86 31.33 -12.16 -12.01
CA GLN A 86 30.23 -11.33 -12.51
C GLN A 86 29.25 -10.95 -11.40
N ASN A 87 28.88 -11.89 -10.53
CA ASN A 87 28.01 -11.62 -9.38
C ASN A 87 28.65 -10.62 -8.41
N LEU A 88 29.97 -10.69 -8.20
CA LEU A 88 30.70 -9.76 -7.34
C LEU A 88 30.70 -8.33 -7.93
N VAL A 89 30.95 -8.22 -9.24
CA VAL A 89 30.90 -6.93 -9.96
C VAL A 89 29.48 -6.36 -9.91
N LEU A 90 28.48 -7.15 -10.26
CA LEU A 90 27.07 -6.74 -10.20
C LEU A 90 26.65 -6.33 -8.79
N ALA A 91 27.06 -7.06 -7.75
CA ALA A 91 26.80 -6.71 -6.36
C ALA A 91 27.43 -5.36 -5.98
N ALA A 92 28.65 -5.09 -6.43
CA ALA A 92 29.31 -3.79 -6.21
C ALA A 92 28.58 -2.65 -6.93
N ILE A 93 28.15 -2.85 -8.18
CA ILE A 93 27.36 -1.88 -8.95
C ILE A 93 26.04 -1.60 -8.21
N ILE A 94 25.29 -2.64 -7.86
CA ILE A 94 24.03 -2.53 -7.12
C ILE A 94 24.26 -1.78 -5.81
N PHE A 95 25.30 -2.12 -5.04
CA PHE A 95 25.59 -1.46 -3.76
C PHE A 95 25.78 0.05 -3.92
N VAL A 96 26.58 0.48 -4.90
CA VAL A 96 26.85 1.90 -5.15
C VAL A 96 25.59 2.62 -5.66
N VAL A 97 24.94 2.07 -6.69
CA VAL A 97 23.80 2.73 -7.35
C VAL A 97 22.56 2.72 -6.45
N ASN A 98 22.31 1.64 -5.70
CA ASN A 98 21.24 1.58 -4.71
C ASN A 98 21.50 2.51 -3.52
N SER A 99 22.76 2.68 -3.10
CA SER A 99 23.09 3.69 -2.10
C SER A 99 22.73 5.10 -2.59
N ALA A 100 23.04 5.42 -3.86
CA ALA A 100 22.62 6.68 -4.47
C ALA A 100 21.09 6.84 -4.51
N LEU A 101 20.35 5.79 -4.87
CA LEU A 101 18.88 5.75 -4.78
C LEU A 101 18.41 6.10 -3.36
N MET A 102 18.98 5.48 -2.33
CA MET A 102 18.62 5.76 -0.93
C MET A 102 18.90 7.21 -0.54
N PHE A 103 19.96 7.83 -1.06
CA PHE A 103 20.23 9.25 -0.86
C PHE A 103 19.19 10.15 -1.54
N THR A 104 18.70 9.79 -2.74
CA THR A 104 17.61 10.57 -3.39
C THR A 104 16.32 10.57 -2.58
N GLY A 105 16.07 9.51 -1.80
CA GLY A 105 14.95 9.43 -0.86
C GLY A 105 14.98 10.47 0.26
N ARG A 106 16.09 11.19 0.46
CA ARG A 106 16.18 12.32 1.39
C ARG A 106 15.54 13.61 0.84
N LEU A 107 15.27 13.67 -0.47
CA LEU A 107 14.58 14.78 -1.10
C LEU A 107 13.07 14.64 -0.89
N LYS A 108 12.40 15.73 -0.48
CA LYS A 108 10.95 15.72 -0.16
C LYS A 108 10.08 15.15 -1.28
N ALA A 109 10.43 15.44 -2.54
CA ALA A 109 9.71 14.96 -3.72
C ALA A 109 9.77 13.43 -3.89
N PHE A 110 10.84 12.78 -3.41
CA PHE A 110 11.11 11.35 -3.60
C PHE A 110 11.15 10.57 -2.29
N ALA A 111 10.62 11.13 -1.20
CA ALA A 111 10.67 10.55 0.14
C ALA A 111 9.92 9.21 0.26
N LEU A 112 9.12 8.81 -0.73
CA LEU A 112 8.52 7.48 -0.79
C LEU A 112 9.54 6.44 -1.33
N ILE A 113 10.51 6.10 -0.49
CA ILE A 113 11.54 5.09 -0.78
C ILE A 113 10.95 3.75 -1.22
N PRO A 114 9.91 3.19 -0.56
CA PRO A 114 9.29 1.95 -1.03
C PRO A 114 8.79 2.04 -2.48
N GLY A 115 8.26 3.18 -2.90
CA GLY A 115 7.82 3.38 -4.28
C GLY A 115 8.96 3.34 -5.29
N MET A 116 10.15 3.84 -4.92
CA MET A 116 11.35 3.66 -5.75
C MET A 116 11.72 2.18 -5.86
N PHE A 117 11.69 1.41 -4.77
CA PHE A 117 11.96 -0.03 -4.84
C PHE A 117 10.94 -0.82 -5.66
N LEU A 118 9.66 -0.44 -5.64
CA LEU A 118 8.64 -1.05 -6.50
C LEU A 118 8.99 -0.84 -7.98
N GLY A 119 9.36 0.38 -8.37
CA GLY A 119 9.79 0.68 -9.74
C GLY A 119 11.09 -0.02 -10.13
N PHE A 120 12.06 -0.06 -9.21
CA PHE A 120 13.34 -0.73 -9.36
C PHE A 120 13.18 -2.24 -9.64
N ALA A 121 12.38 -2.92 -8.80
CA ALA A 121 12.11 -4.35 -8.97
C ALA A 121 11.32 -4.63 -10.25
N SER A 122 10.34 -3.77 -10.58
CA SER A 122 9.54 -3.91 -11.80
C SER A 122 10.41 -3.86 -13.05
N TYR A 123 11.43 -2.99 -13.07
CA TYR A 123 12.34 -2.86 -14.20
C TYR A 123 13.16 -4.13 -14.40
N PHE A 124 13.78 -4.68 -13.35
CA PHE A 124 14.55 -5.91 -13.47
C PHE A 124 13.70 -7.09 -13.94
N ALA A 125 12.48 -7.23 -13.42
CA ALA A 125 11.54 -8.24 -13.90
C ALA A 125 11.20 -8.06 -15.38
N THR A 126 11.07 -6.80 -15.84
CA THR A 126 10.80 -6.48 -17.26
C THR A 126 11.98 -6.82 -18.15
N PHE A 127 13.17 -6.31 -17.80
CA PHE A 127 14.37 -6.49 -18.61
C PHE A 127 14.80 -7.96 -18.67
N PHE A 128 14.99 -8.61 -17.51
CA PHE A 128 15.44 -10.01 -17.47
C PHE A 128 14.36 -11.01 -17.87
N GLY A 129 13.08 -10.64 -17.75
CA GLY A 129 11.97 -11.43 -18.27
C GLY A 129 11.86 -11.38 -19.80
N GLY A 130 12.59 -10.48 -20.47
CA GLY A 130 12.53 -10.30 -21.93
C GLY A 130 11.32 -9.49 -22.41
N PHE A 131 10.67 -8.73 -21.53
CA PHE A 131 9.49 -7.95 -21.86
C PHE A 131 9.83 -6.51 -22.28
N GLY A 132 8.90 -5.91 -23.00
CA GLY A 132 9.03 -4.61 -23.63
C GLY A 132 8.74 -4.70 -25.13
N PHE A 133 8.49 -3.56 -25.76
CA PHE A 133 8.21 -3.51 -27.20
C PHE A 133 9.42 -3.92 -28.08
N ASP A 134 10.62 -3.92 -27.51
CA ASP A 134 11.85 -4.43 -28.11
C ASP A 134 12.58 -5.27 -27.05
N PRO A 135 12.44 -6.62 -27.09
CA PRO A 135 13.01 -7.51 -26.07
C PRO A 135 14.52 -7.33 -25.89
N GLN A 136 14.98 -7.43 -24.63
CA GLN A 136 16.40 -7.26 -24.25
C GLN A 136 17.00 -5.86 -24.51
N ASN A 137 16.23 -4.91 -25.02
CA ASN A 137 16.64 -3.51 -25.08
C ASN A 137 16.36 -2.81 -23.73
N PRO A 138 17.40 -2.32 -23.01
CA PRO A 138 17.23 -1.70 -21.69
C PRO A 138 16.26 -0.51 -21.70
N TRP A 139 16.28 0.29 -22.77
CA TRP A 139 15.42 1.47 -22.89
C TRP A 139 13.98 1.09 -23.19
N ALA A 140 13.77 0.06 -24.01
CA ALA A 140 12.43 -0.43 -24.29
C ALA A 140 11.79 -1.03 -23.03
N ALA A 141 12.55 -1.79 -22.25
CA ALA A 141 12.12 -2.28 -20.94
C ALA A 141 11.77 -1.11 -20.00
N TRP A 142 12.59 -0.06 -19.96
CA TRP A 142 12.36 1.13 -19.12
C TRP A 142 11.06 1.86 -19.48
N VAL A 143 10.86 2.19 -20.76
CA VAL A 143 9.64 2.87 -21.21
C VAL A 143 8.41 2.01 -20.93
N SER A 144 8.49 0.71 -21.23
CA SER A 144 7.38 -0.23 -21.03
C SER A 144 7.01 -0.35 -19.56
N VAL A 145 7.99 -0.54 -18.67
CA VAL A 145 7.71 -0.69 -17.24
C VAL A 145 7.20 0.61 -16.62
N VAL A 146 7.73 1.77 -17.02
CA VAL A 146 7.26 3.07 -16.51
C VAL A 146 5.80 3.29 -16.92
N ALA A 147 5.45 3.00 -18.17
CA ALA A 147 4.07 3.10 -18.65
C ALA A 147 3.13 2.14 -17.91
N MET A 148 3.53 0.90 -17.70
CA MET A 148 2.69 -0.08 -17.00
C MET A 148 2.58 0.21 -15.49
N ASN A 149 3.66 0.62 -14.83
CA ASN A 149 3.61 1.10 -13.43
C ASN A 149 2.67 2.29 -13.27
N PHE A 150 2.65 3.20 -14.26
CA PHE A 150 1.76 4.35 -14.26
C PHE A 150 0.28 3.95 -14.28
N LEU A 151 -0.08 2.87 -14.97
CA LEU A 151 -1.45 2.34 -15.01
C LEU A 151 -1.88 1.72 -13.68
N GLY A 152 -0.97 1.26 -12.83
CA GLY A 152 -1.31 0.61 -11.56
C GLY A 152 -2.25 1.44 -10.66
N PRO A 153 -1.90 2.70 -10.30
CA PRO A 153 -2.80 3.59 -9.56
C PRO A 153 -4.14 3.88 -10.27
N VAL A 154 -4.18 3.86 -11.61
CA VAL A 154 -5.41 4.02 -12.38
C VAL A 154 -6.32 2.81 -12.20
N PHE A 155 -5.77 1.60 -12.29
CA PHE A 155 -6.51 0.35 -12.05
C PHE A 155 -7.00 0.26 -10.60
N ALA A 156 -6.19 0.71 -9.65
CA ALA A 156 -6.59 0.81 -8.26
C ALA A 156 -7.80 1.73 -8.08
N TYR A 157 -7.78 2.92 -8.68
CA TYR A 157 -8.91 3.83 -8.66
C TYR A 157 -10.17 3.22 -9.30
N LEU A 158 -10.04 2.63 -10.48
CA LEU A 158 -11.17 1.99 -11.18
C LEU A 158 -11.77 0.84 -10.37
N SER A 159 -10.93 0.06 -9.67
CA SER A 159 -11.38 -1.07 -8.85
C SER A 159 -12.31 -0.65 -7.71
N MET A 160 -12.09 0.53 -7.14
CA MET A 160 -12.95 1.12 -6.11
C MET A 160 -14.18 1.81 -6.71
N ARG A 161 -14.01 2.54 -7.82
CA ARG A 161 -15.08 3.30 -8.47
C ARG A 161 -16.18 2.39 -9.03
N LEU A 162 -15.80 1.25 -9.59
CA LEU A 162 -16.70 0.31 -10.25
C LEU A 162 -17.39 -0.65 -9.27
N ALA A 163 -16.95 -0.72 -8.00
CA ALA A 163 -17.60 -1.53 -6.97
C ALA A 163 -18.95 -0.96 -6.46
N PHE A 164 -19.36 0.24 -6.94
CA PHE A 164 -20.63 0.94 -6.63
C PHE A 164 -21.08 0.86 -5.14
N PRO A 165 -20.55 1.70 -4.25
CA PRO A 165 -20.93 1.70 -2.82
C PRO A 165 -22.39 2.16 -2.60
N ARG A 166 -23.14 1.51 -1.69
CA ARG A 166 -24.52 1.91 -1.30
C ARG A 166 -24.49 2.79 -0.04
N PRO A 167 -25.33 3.85 0.08
CA PRO A 167 -25.54 4.54 1.35
C PRO A 167 -26.24 3.59 2.33
N THR A 168 -25.65 3.35 3.50
CA THR A 168 -26.29 2.59 4.58
C THR A 168 -27.42 3.41 5.20
N GLN A 169 -28.67 3.14 4.81
CA GLN A 169 -29.81 3.38 5.68
C GLN A 169 -29.83 2.27 6.74
N GLY A 170 -29.61 2.59 8.01
CA GLY A 170 -29.65 1.59 9.07
C GLY A 170 -28.84 1.92 10.32
N VAL A 171 -28.97 3.14 10.86
CA VAL A 171 -28.60 3.43 12.26
C VAL A 171 -29.77 4.10 13.02
N GLU A 172 -30.82 4.59 12.35
CA GLU A 172 -31.99 5.16 13.04
C GLU A 172 -32.97 4.11 13.58
N ALA A 173 -33.05 2.90 13.01
CA ALA A 173 -34.01 1.89 13.47
C ALA A 173 -33.64 1.19 14.79
N SER A 174 -32.41 1.36 15.30
CA SER A 174 -32.00 0.77 16.59
C SER A 174 -32.20 1.71 17.78
N ARG A 175 -32.38 3.02 17.57
CA ARG A 175 -32.61 3.96 18.67
C ARG A 175 -34.05 3.98 19.17
N THR A 176 -35.01 3.54 18.36
CA THR A 176 -36.43 3.54 18.75
C THR A 176 -36.79 2.31 19.58
N THR A 177 -36.09 1.18 19.38
CA THR A 177 -36.35 -0.07 20.13
C THR A 177 -35.76 -0.02 21.54
N ASP A 178 -34.61 0.65 21.72
CA ASP A 178 -33.96 0.75 23.04
C ASP A 178 -34.74 1.65 24.02
N ILE A 179 -35.50 2.63 23.53
CA ILE A 179 -36.34 3.48 24.39
C ILE A 179 -37.59 2.72 24.85
N ALA A 180 -38.19 1.89 23.97
CA ALA A 180 -39.39 1.12 24.31
C ALA A 180 -39.13 -0.01 25.33
N VAL A 181 -37.93 -0.60 25.34
CA VAL A 181 -37.56 -1.65 26.30
C VAL A 181 -37.15 -1.08 27.67
N ALA A 182 -36.62 0.14 27.70
CA ALA A 182 -36.21 0.81 28.94
C ALA A 182 -37.39 1.30 29.79
N GLU A 183 -38.51 1.68 29.17
CA GLU A 183 -39.72 2.10 29.91
C GLU A 183 -40.41 0.93 30.63
N ASP A 184 -40.39 -0.27 30.05
CA ASP A 184 -41.06 -1.45 30.64
C ASP A 184 -40.27 -2.03 31.83
N SER A 185 -38.94 -1.83 31.85
CA SER A 185 -38.06 -2.33 32.92
C SER A 185 -38.02 -1.43 34.17
N ALA A 186 -38.36 -0.13 34.03
CA ALA A 186 -38.30 0.82 35.14
C ALA A 186 -39.56 0.81 36.05
N ALA A 187 -40.63 0.10 35.66
CA ALA A 187 -41.88 0.02 36.41
C ALA A 187 -41.92 -1.11 37.46
N GLY A 188 -40.97 -2.06 37.43
CA GLY A 188 -41.03 -3.29 38.22
C GLY A 188 -40.32 -3.30 39.58
N GLU A 189 -39.52 -2.28 39.91
CA GLU A 189 -38.51 -2.40 40.99
C GLU A 189 -38.63 -1.30 42.06
N ARG A 190 -39.81 -1.20 42.69
CA ARG A 190 -40.01 -0.46 43.95
C ARG A 190 -41.04 -1.13 44.84
N ASP A 191 -40.65 -2.17 45.57
CA ASP A 191 -41.22 -2.43 46.89
C ASP A 191 -40.31 -3.37 47.70
N SER A 192 -40.38 -3.23 49.03
CA SER A 192 -39.78 -4.02 50.12
C SER A 192 -38.41 -3.61 50.70
N GLY A 193 -38.45 -2.71 51.69
CA GLY A 193 -37.49 -2.68 52.82
C GLY A 193 -37.82 -3.76 53.87
N PRO A 194 -37.03 -3.94 54.96
CA PRO A 194 -37.17 -3.05 56.13
C PRO A 194 -35.91 -2.78 57.02
N ARG A 195 -36.16 -1.89 57.99
CA ARG A 195 -35.40 -1.20 59.08
C ARG A 195 -34.50 -2.01 60.04
N ALA A 196 -33.36 -1.42 60.45
CA ALA A 196 -32.99 -0.85 61.79
C ALA A 196 -32.65 -1.92 62.87
N GLU A 197 -31.70 -1.84 63.81
CA GLU A 197 -30.89 -0.82 64.50
C GLU A 197 -29.50 -1.49 64.78
N ASP A 198 -28.37 -0.81 65.03
CA ASP A 198 -28.00 -0.35 66.38
C ASP A 198 -26.78 0.60 66.40
N ARG A 199 -26.83 1.55 67.35
CA ARG A 199 -25.83 2.59 67.68
C ARG A 199 -24.58 1.96 68.34
N VAL A 200 -23.38 2.56 68.36
CA VAL A 200 -22.95 3.62 69.32
C VAL A 200 -21.46 3.97 69.13
N LEU A 201 -21.17 5.27 68.99
CA LEU A 201 -20.05 6.14 69.46
C LEU A 201 -18.58 5.70 69.39
N ALA A 202 -17.73 6.51 68.74
CA ALA A 202 -16.96 7.59 69.39
C ALA A 202 -16.10 8.39 68.38
N GLU A 203 -15.89 9.67 68.67
CA GLU A 203 -15.43 10.76 67.80
C GLU A 203 -13.96 11.20 68.13
N PRO A 204 -13.49 12.42 67.77
CA PRO A 204 -12.47 12.76 66.77
C PRO A 204 -11.05 12.99 67.35
N THR A 205 -9.96 13.21 66.59
CA THR A 205 -9.38 14.51 66.17
C THR A 205 -7.99 14.18 65.56
N SER A 206 -7.51 14.75 64.44
CA SER A 206 -6.59 15.92 64.42
C SER A 206 -5.86 16.01 63.08
N THR A 207 -5.43 17.23 62.77
CA THR A 207 -5.06 17.87 61.51
C THR A 207 -3.56 17.86 61.12
N ARG A 208 -3.29 18.22 59.84
CA ARG A 208 -2.04 18.77 59.21
C ARG A 208 -0.89 17.76 58.99
N GLY A 209 -0.08 17.81 57.92
CA GLY A 209 0.10 18.74 56.79
C GLY A 209 1.52 18.59 56.18
N HIS A 210 1.69 19.10 54.95
CA HIS A 210 2.93 19.45 54.22
C HIS A 210 3.89 18.40 53.60
N ASP A 211 3.90 18.40 52.26
CA ASP A 211 5.00 18.85 51.39
C ASP A 211 6.43 18.87 51.97
N ARG A 212 7.31 18.04 51.41
CA ARG A 212 8.42 18.43 50.52
C ARG A 212 9.06 17.21 49.88
#